data_AF-A0A2D6RRW0-F1
#
_entry.id   AF-A0A2D6RRW0-F1
#
_cell.length_a   1.000
_cell.length_b   1.000
_cell.length_c   1.000
_cell.angle_alpha   90.00
_cell.angle_beta   90.00
_cell.angle_gamma   90.00
#
_symmetry.space_group_name_H-M   'P 1'
#
loop_
_entity.id
_entity.type
_entity.pdbx_description
1 polymer ?
#
loop_
_entity_poly.entity_id
_entity_poly.type
_entity_poly.pdbx_seq_one_letter_code
_entity_poly.pdbx_strand_id
1 'polypeptide(L)'
;MRNKNFFAIVCCFLPLCAHAEVLDKLPQIQDMWLYAALGFLFAGVALRIHWALFVLALVYPALWFVSLLMEVHSFDLGPAIVVEAGQSYSMNAYAAAIIWLLGVIGLFVWKKIGKFAKGTTSSYKS
;
A
#
# COMPACT_ATOMS: atom_id res chain seq x y z
N MET A 1 -50.38 -16.15 -17.34
CA MET A 1 -49.21 -16.60 -16.55
C MET A 1 -47.98 -15.86 -17.04
N ARG A 2 -47.48 -14.90 -16.24
CA ARG A 2 -46.35 -14.02 -16.59
C ARG A 2 -45.08 -14.87 -16.67
N ASN A 3 -44.58 -15.09 -17.88
CA ASN A 3 -43.53 -16.05 -18.18
C ASN A 3 -42.22 -15.56 -17.54
N LYS A 4 -41.92 -16.03 -16.31
CA LYS A 4 -40.72 -15.66 -15.53
C LYS A 4 -39.42 -15.88 -16.33
N ASN A 5 -39.47 -16.78 -17.30
CA ASN A 5 -38.38 -17.15 -18.18
C ASN A 5 -38.01 -16.06 -19.19
N PHE A 6 -38.97 -15.20 -19.59
CA PHE A 6 -38.70 -14.12 -20.57
C PHE A 6 -37.80 -13.03 -19.96
N PHE A 7 -38.01 -12.71 -18.69
CA PHE A 7 -37.19 -11.72 -17.98
C PHE A 7 -35.73 -12.22 -17.79
N ALA A 8 -35.57 -13.51 -17.46
CA ALA A 8 -34.24 -14.12 -17.33
C ALA A 8 -33.46 -14.15 -18.66
N ILE A 9 -34.13 -14.45 -19.78
CA ILE A 9 -33.51 -14.46 -21.11
C ILE A 9 -33.09 -13.04 -21.52
N VAL A 10 -33.92 -12.03 -21.27
CA VAL A 10 -33.58 -10.62 -21.57
C VAL A 10 -32.38 -10.14 -20.74
N CYS A 11 -32.27 -10.54 -19.47
CA CYS A 11 -31.11 -10.23 -18.63
C CYS A 11 -29.81 -10.95 -19.06
N CYS A 12 -29.91 -12.15 -19.66
CA CYS A 12 -28.72 -12.89 -20.14
C CYS A 12 -28.22 -12.41 -21.52
N PHE A 13 -29.08 -11.79 -22.34
CA PHE A 13 -28.75 -11.38 -23.72
C PHE A 13 -28.55 -9.88 -23.91
N LEU A 14 -28.84 -9.05 -22.90
CA LEU A 14 -28.35 -7.68 -22.86
C LEU A 14 -26.95 -7.72 -22.23
N PRO A 15 -25.86 -7.53 -22.99
CA PRO A 15 -24.66 -6.98 -22.41
C PRO A 15 -25.05 -5.56 -22.03
N LEU A 16 -25.74 -5.40 -20.89
CA LEU A 16 -25.65 -4.16 -20.15
C LEU A 16 -24.15 -3.97 -20.02
N CYS A 17 -23.59 -2.99 -20.73
CA CYS A 17 -22.28 -2.44 -20.44
C CYS A 17 -22.37 -1.98 -18.98
N ALA A 18 -22.21 -2.92 -18.05
CA ALA A 18 -21.93 -2.64 -16.67
C ALA A 18 -20.57 -1.96 -16.76
N HIS A 19 -20.62 -0.64 -16.83
CA HIS A 19 -19.49 0.24 -16.73
C HIS A 19 -19.00 0.06 -15.29
N ALA A 20 -18.30 -1.05 -15.05
CA ALA A 20 -17.65 -1.28 -13.78
C ALA A 20 -16.55 -0.24 -13.70
N GLU A 21 -16.74 0.75 -12.84
CA GLU A 21 -15.75 1.80 -12.63
C GLU A 21 -14.43 1.14 -12.28
N VAL A 22 -13.34 1.63 -12.86
CA VAL A 22 -12.00 1.14 -12.55
C VAL A 22 -11.70 1.36 -11.06
N LEU A 23 -12.25 2.44 -10.49
CA LEU A 23 -12.13 2.78 -9.08
C LEU A 23 -12.75 1.78 -8.10
N ASP A 24 -13.78 1.02 -8.48
CA ASP A 24 -14.43 0.04 -7.60
C ASP A 24 -13.48 -1.09 -7.18
N LYS A 25 -12.43 -1.33 -7.97
CA LYS A 25 -11.47 -2.42 -7.76
C LYS A 25 -10.18 -1.96 -7.09
N LEU A 26 -10.03 -0.65 -6.92
CA LEU A 26 -8.80 -0.03 -6.45
C LEU A 26 -8.93 0.35 -4.98
N PRO A 27 -7.83 0.26 -4.20
CA PRO A 27 -7.84 0.67 -2.81
C PRO A 27 -8.15 2.16 -2.68
N GLN A 28 -8.89 2.55 -1.65
CA GLN A 28 -9.18 3.95 -1.43
C GLN A 28 -7.92 4.70 -1.01
N ILE A 29 -7.88 6.01 -1.25
CA ILE A 29 -6.75 6.86 -0.83
C ILE A 29 -6.47 6.70 0.68
N GLN A 30 -7.53 6.62 1.48
CA GLN A 30 -7.44 6.42 2.94
C GLN A 30 -6.73 5.11 3.30
N ASP A 31 -6.98 4.04 2.54
CA ASP A 31 -6.34 2.75 2.74
C ASP A 31 -4.83 2.84 2.47
N MET A 32 -4.40 3.55 1.43
CA MET A 32 -2.97 3.73 1.12
C MET A 32 -2.20 4.32 2.31
N TRP A 33 -2.77 5.35 2.93
CA TRP A 33 -2.19 6.00 4.09
C TRP A 33 -2.24 5.10 5.33
N LEU A 34 -3.31 4.32 5.50
CA LEU A 34 -3.44 3.36 6.58
C LEU A 34 -2.38 2.26 6.47
N TYR A 35 -2.19 1.68 5.28
CA TYR A 35 -1.17 0.65 5.02
C TYR A 35 0.25 1.21 5.21
N ALA A 36 0.51 2.46 4.82
CA ALA A 36 1.77 3.14 5.14
C ALA A 36 2.00 3.23 6.66
N ALA A 37 1.00 3.70 7.42
CA ALA A 37 1.09 3.86 8.87
C ALA A 37 1.28 2.50 9.58
N LEU A 38 0.49 1.49 9.20
CA LEU A 38 0.59 0.14 9.76
C LEU A 38 1.94 -0.49 9.43
N GLY A 39 2.40 -0.38 8.19
CA GLY A 39 3.72 -0.88 7.77
C GLY A 39 4.85 -0.26 8.58
N PHE A 40 4.78 1.05 8.86
CA PHE A 40 5.74 1.74 9.72
C PHE A 40 5.68 1.24 11.18
N LEU A 41 4.48 1.13 11.76
CA LEU A 41 4.29 0.66 13.13
C LEU A 41 4.81 -0.77 13.32
N PHE A 42 4.45 -1.69 12.42
CA PHE A 42 4.92 -3.08 12.48
C PHE A 42 6.44 -3.16 12.33
N ALA A 43 7.02 -2.40 11.40
CA ALA A 43 8.47 -2.31 11.26
C ALA A 43 9.14 -1.82 12.55
N GLY A 44 8.58 -0.78 13.20
CA GLY A 44 9.09 -0.26 14.47
C GLY A 44 9.08 -1.28 15.60
N VAL A 45 7.98 -2.01 15.78
CA VAL A 45 7.85 -3.07 16.80
C VAL A 45 8.82 -4.21 16.51
N ALA A 46 8.84 -4.70 15.26
CA ALA A 46 9.71 -5.80 14.85
C ALA A 46 11.19 -5.45 15.03
N LEU A 47 11.58 -4.20 14.72
CA LEU A 47 12.94 -3.72 14.89
C LEU A 47 13.39 -3.70 16.36
N ARG A 48 12.47 -3.50 17.32
CA ARG A 48 12.81 -3.61 18.76
C ARG A 48 13.03 -5.05 19.20
N ILE A 49 12.31 -6.01 18.63
CA ILE A 49 12.38 -7.41 19.03
C ILE A 49 13.58 -8.10 18.38
N HIS A 50 13.64 -8.14 17.04
CA HIS A 50 14.68 -8.88 16.33
C HIS A 50 14.92 -8.33 14.92
N TRP A 51 16.18 -8.31 14.47
CA TRP A 51 16.53 -7.79 13.15
C TRP A 51 15.88 -8.57 12.00
N ALA A 52 15.81 -9.90 12.10
CA ALA A 52 15.16 -10.72 11.06
C ALA A 52 13.65 -10.46 10.97
N LEU A 53 12.98 -10.22 12.10
CA LEU A 53 11.54 -9.88 12.11
C LEU A 53 11.30 -8.52 11.48
N PHE A 54 12.22 -7.56 11.66
CA PHE A 54 12.15 -6.28 10.97
C PHE A 54 12.17 -6.46 9.46
N VAL A 55 13.14 -7.21 8.93
CA VAL A 55 13.23 -7.46 7.48
C VAL A 55 11.95 -8.14 6.98
N LEU A 56 11.46 -9.15 7.70
CA LEU A 56 10.21 -9.83 7.35
C LEU A 56 9.00 -8.89 7.36
N ALA A 57 8.92 -7.99 8.34
CA ALA A 57 7.84 -7.00 8.46
C ALA A 57 7.82 -5.97 7.32
N LEU A 58 8.93 -5.78 6.61
CA LEU A 58 9.00 -4.90 5.43
C LEU A 58 8.49 -5.57 4.16
N VAL A 59 8.55 -6.90 4.07
CA VAL A 59 8.20 -7.64 2.84
C VAL A 59 6.76 -7.40 2.45
N TYR A 60 5.82 -7.55 3.39
CA TYR A 60 4.40 -7.45 3.07
C TYR A 60 3.97 -6.04 2.61
N PRO A 61 4.30 -4.94 3.33
CA PRO A 61 3.99 -3.59 2.86
C PRO A 61 4.71 -3.24 1.55
N ALA A 62 5.95 -3.71 1.36
CA ALA A 62 6.67 -3.49 0.11
C ALA A 62 5.97 -4.14 -1.08
N LEU A 63 5.55 -5.41 -0.95
CA LEU A 63 4.81 -6.12 -2.00
C LEU A 63 3.48 -5.42 -2.31
N TRP A 64 2.78 -4.94 -1.27
CA TRP A 64 1.53 -4.22 -1.43
C TRP A 64 1.71 -2.91 -2.23
N PHE A 65 2.69 -2.07 -1.85
CA PHE A 65 2.98 -0.83 -2.58
C PHE A 65 3.49 -1.08 -4.00
N VAL A 66 4.32 -2.11 -4.21
CA VAL A 66 4.78 -2.49 -5.55
C VAL A 66 3.59 -2.92 -6.42
N SER A 67 2.67 -3.72 -5.90
CA SER A 67 1.45 -4.12 -6.61
C SER A 67 0.63 -2.88 -7.03
N LEU A 68 0.38 -1.98 -6.09
CA LEU A 68 -0.36 -0.74 -6.35
C LEU A 68 0.32 0.13 -7.42
N LEU A 69 1.64 0.30 -7.34
CA LEU A 69 2.38 1.09 -8.32
C LEU A 69 2.44 0.43 -9.71
N MET A 70 2.44 -0.90 -9.78
CA MET A 70 2.34 -1.64 -11.04
C MET A 70 0.96 -1.42 -11.70
N GLU A 71 -0.12 -1.40 -10.92
CA GLU A 71 -1.46 -1.10 -11.43
C GLU A 71 -1.54 0.33 -11.99
N VAL A 72 -1.02 1.31 -11.24
CA VAL A 72 -0.98 2.72 -11.66
C VAL A 72 -0.17 2.93 -12.96
N HIS A 73 0.88 2.13 -13.19
CA HIS A 73 1.69 2.20 -14.42
C HIS A 73 1.26 1.23 -15.52
N SER A 74 0.26 0.40 -15.29
CA SER A 74 -0.16 -0.56 -16.28
C SER A 74 -0.69 0.17 -17.51
N PHE A 75 -0.36 -0.37 -18.69
CA PHE A 75 -0.76 0.23 -19.96
C PHE A 75 -2.29 0.36 -20.09
N ASP A 76 -3.02 -0.61 -19.53
CA ASP A 76 -4.48 -0.68 -19.64
C ASP A 76 -5.19 0.07 -18.50
N LEU A 77 -4.77 -0.10 -17.23
CA LEU A 77 -5.48 0.53 -16.11
C LEU A 77 -4.97 1.94 -15.79
N GLY A 78 -3.69 2.24 -15.99
CA GLY A 78 -3.10 3.54 -15.64
C GLY A 78 -3.84 4.72 -16.28
N PRO A 79 -4.06 4.75 -17.60
CA PRO A 79 -4.84 5.79 -18.27
C PRO A 79 -6.29 5.86 -17.76
N ALA A 80 -6.91 4.71 -17.52
CA ALA A 80 -8.29 4.64 -17.06
C ALA A 80 -8.46 5.21 -15.64
N ILE A 81 -7.49 4.97 -14.75
CA ILE A 81 -7.41 5.59 -13.41
C ILE A 81 -7.33 7.10 -13.52
N VAL A 82 -6.50 7.62 -14.42
CA VAL A 82 -6.35 9.07 -14.61
C VAL A 82 -7.62 9.71 -15.15
N VAL A 83 -8.35 9.02 -16.03
CA VAL A 83 -9.63 9.52 -16.57
C VAL A 83 -10.71 9.58 -15.49
N GLU A 84 -10.80 8.58 -14.61
CA GLU A 84 -11.84 8.50 -13.58
C GLU A 84 -11.50 9.27 -12.29
N ALA A 85 -10.30 9.05 -11.75
CA ALA A 85 -9.87 9.57 -10.44
C ALA A 85 -8.97 10.81 -10.54
N GLY A 86 -8.49 11.12 -11.74
CA GLY A 86 -7.47 12.13 -11.98
C GLY A 86 -6.08 11.72 -11.51
N GLN A 87 -5.13 12.64 -11.72
CA GLN A 87 -3.72 12.46 -11.30
C GLN A 87 -3.55 12.41 -9.76
N SER A 88 -4.55 12.89 -9.01
CA SER A 88 -4.52 12.92 -7.54
C SER A 88 -4.34 11.52 -6.93
N TYR A 89 -5.00 10.52 -7.50
CA TYR A 89 -4.89 9.14 -7.02
C TYR A 89 -3.46 8.62 -7.12
N SER A 90 -2.85 8.76 -8.30
CA SER A 90 -1.47 8.35 -8.56
C SER A 90 -0.50 9.07 -7.62
N MET A 91 -0.65 10.39 -7.46
CA MET A 91 0.18 11.18 -6.54
C MET A 91 0.10 10.68 -5.09
N ASN A 92 -1.10 10.34 -4.60
CA ASN A 92 -1.27 9.79 -3.25
C ASN A 92 -0.63 8.41 -3.10
N ALA A 93 -0.74 7.54 -4.11
CA ALA A 93 -0.09 6.23 -4.10
C ALA A 93 1.44 6.35 -3.96
N TYR A 94 2.06 7.27 -4.71
CA TYR A 94 3.49 7.56 -4.57
C TYR A 94 3.84 8.19 -3.23
N ALA A 95 3.06 9.20 -2.79
CA ALA A 95 3.32 9.90 -1.54
C ALA A 95 3.30 8.94 -0.35
N ALA A 96 2.29 8.06 -0.27
CA ALA A 96 2.17 7.05 0.77
C ALA A 96 3.37 6.08 0.76
N ALA A 97 3.77 5.59 -0.42
CA ALA A 97 4.90 4.68 -0.56
C ALA A 97 6.24 5.33 -0.13
N ILE A 98 6.49 6.57 -0.58
CA ILE A 98 7.71 7.32 -0.24
C ILE A 98 7.76 7.62 1.25
N ILE A 99 6.65 8.08 1.83
CA ILE A 99 6.60 8.41 3.27
C ILE A 99 6.80 7.16 4.11
N TRP A 100 6.22 6.03 3.72
CA TRP A 100 6.48 4.75 4.38
C TRP A 100 7.97 4.39 4.35
N LEU A 101 8.60 4.47 3.17
CA LEU A 101 10.04 4.21 2.99
C LEU A 101 10.91 5.14 3.87
N LEU A 102 10.62 6.43 3.85
CA LEU A 102 11.34 7.42 4.69
C LEU A 102 11.19 7.11 6.18
N GLY A 103 9.99 6.70 6.61
CA GLY A 103 9.73 6.25 7.98
C GLY A 103 10.59 5.03 8.35
N VAL A 104 10.64 4.02 7.49
CA VAL A 104 11.46 2.81 7.69
C VAL A 104 12.95 3.16 7.79
N ILE A 105 13.46 4.03 6.93
CA ILE A 105 14.84 4.51 6.97
C ILE A 105 15.10 5.26 8.28
N GLY A 106 14.18 6.14 8.69
CA GLY A 106 14.25 6.88 9.95
C GLY A 106 14.35 5.95 11.16
N LEU A 107 13.54 4.88 11.20
CA LEU A 107 13.61 3.86 12.26
C LEU A 107 14.96 3.16 12.31
N PHE A 108 15.52 2.82 11.15
CA PHE A 108 16.83 2.17 11.07
C PHE A 108 17.96 3.08 11.58
N VAL A 109 17.97 4.34 11.15
CA VAL A 109 18.94 5.35 11.59
C VAL A 109 18.81 5.58 13.09
N TRP A 110 17.59 5.71 13.61
CA TRP A 110 17.34 5.90 15.04
C TRP A 110 17.91 4.76 15.90
N LYS A 111 17.72 3.50 15.49
CA LYS A 111 18.30 2.36 16.20
C LYS A 111 19.82 2.36 16.17
N LYS A 112 20.44 2.77 15.05
CA LYS A 112 21.92 2.87 14.97
C LYS A 112 22.45 3.94 15.90
N ILE A 113 21.86 5.13 15.91
CA ILE A 113 22.27 6.23 16.81
C ILE A 113 22.12 5.80 18.28
N GLY A 114 21.02 5.17 18.66
CA GLY A 114 20.80 4.68 20.02
C GLY A 114 21.81 3.62 20.47
N LYS A 115 22.33 2.79 19.56
CA LYS A 115 23.43 1.85 19.85
C LYS A 115 24.77 2.57 20.03
N PHE A 116 25.08 3.56 19.19
CA PHE A 116 26.31 4.36 19.32
C PHE A 116 26.39 5.08 20.67
N ALA A 117 25.29 5.71 21.12
CA ALA A 117 25.23 6.41 22.41
C ALA A 117 25.42 5.48 23.63
N LYS A 118 24.99 4.22 23.54
CA LYS A 118 25.21 3.22 24.60
C LYS A 118 26.64 2.66 24.60
N GLY A 119 27.32 2.61 23.46
CA GLY A 119 28.70 2.13 23.36
C GLY A 119 29.72 3.10 23.96
N THR A 120 29.52 4.40 23.77
CA THR A 120 30.42 5.44 24.30
C THR A 120 30.37 5.55 25.82
N THR A 121 29.19 5.37 26.43
CA THR A 121 29.03 5.40 27.89
C THR A 121 29.63 4.19 28.60
N SER A 122 29.76 3.05 27.93
CA SER A 122 30.45 1.87 28.48
C SER A 122 31.97 2.04 28.51
N SER A 123 32.55 2.78 27.55
CA SER A 123 34.00 2.99 27.46
C SER A 123 34.55 4.00 28.47
N TYR A 124 33.71 4.86 29.04
CA TYR A 124 34.08 5.80 30.11
C TYR A 124 34.02 5.19 31.52
N LYS A 125 33.53 3.94 31.65
CA LYS A 125 33.40 3.22 32.92
C LYS A 125 34.49 2.15 33.14
N SER A 126 35.43 1.97 32.22
CA SER A 126 36.65 1.17 32.41
C SER A 126 37.84 2.08 32.71
#